data_AF-A0A172PY95-F1
#
_entry.id   AF-A0A172PY95-F1
#
_cell.length_a   1.000
_cell.length_b   1.000
_cell.length_c   1.000
_cell.angle_alpha   90.00
_cell.angle_beta   90.00
_cell.angle_gamma   90.00
#
_symmetry.space_group_name_H-M   'P 1'
#
loop_
_entity.id
_entity.type
_entity.pdbx_description
1 polymer ?
#
loop_
_entity_poly.entity_id
_entity_poly.type
_entity_poly.pdbx_seq_one_letter_code
_entity_poly.pdbx_strand_id
1 'polypeptide(L)'
;MVCIKKYHFILPSKNMAAAYLNFQGNEGEDAGMLSNLMQLQGHAMHGVFHSNGFGHLLCVNGVETGSDLTGHQIMDFWDRLCSGLQARKVSLYDISRKKGMELRLLHVVAYSQSWFGHWGYKFGRGSFG
;
A
#
# COMPACT_ATOMS: atom_id res chain seq x y z
N MET A 1 0.58 -2.40 23.53
CA MET A 1 0.95 -3.81 23.33
C MET A 1 1.61 -3.94 21.96
N VAL A 2 2.89 -4.32 21.90
CA VAL A 2 3.64 -4.46 20.65
C VAL A 2 3.36 -5.84 20.07
N CYS A 3 2.95 -5.90 18.80
CA CYS A 3 2.66 -7.16 18.11
C CYS A 3 3.91 -7.72 17.45
N ILE A 4 4.26 -8.97 17.78
CA ILE A 4 5.46 -9.63 17.27
C ILE A 4 5.26 -10.29 15.90
N LYS A 5 4.04 -10.72 15.57
CA LYS A 5 3.72 -11.33 14.27
C LYS A 5 3.08 -10.31 13.34
N LYS A 6 3.63 -10.18 12.14
CA LYS A 6 3.11 -9.32 11.07
C LYS A 6 3.23 -10.03 9.73
N TYR A 7 2.29 -9.76 8.84
CA TYR A 7 2.21 -10.33 7.50
C TYR A 7 2.30 -9.20 6.49
N HIS A 8 3.12 -9.37 5.46
CA HIS A 8 3.30 -8.38 4.41
C HIS A 8 2.46 -8.81 3.19
N PHE A 9 1.61 -7.90 2.71
CA PHE A 9 0.86 -8.06 1.48
C PHE A 9 1.48 -7.17 0.43
N ILE A 10 2.02 -7.78 -0.62
CA ILE A 10 2.79 -7.10 -1.65
C ILE A 10 2.13 -7.39 -3.00
N LEU A 11 1.75 -6.32 -3.69
CA LEU A 11 1.31 -6.38 -5.07
C LEU A 11 2.43 -5.79 -5.94
N PRO A 12 3.19 -6.61 -6.68
CA PRO A 12 4.27 -6.11 -7.53
C PRO A 12 3.72 -5.25 -8.68
N SER A 13 4.50 -4.26 -9.14
CA SER A 13 4.23 -3.64 -10.45
C SER A 13 4.59 -4.59 -11.59
N LYS A 14 4.17 -4.27 -12.82
CA LYS A 14 4.48 -5.07 -14.00
C LYS A 14 5.98 -5.24 -14.23
N ASN A 15 6.74 -4.15 -14.05
CA ASN A 15 8.20 -4.16 -14.17
C ASN A 15 8.85 -5.06 -13.12
N MET A 16 8.32 -5.03 -11.89
CA MET A 16 8.78 -5.88 -10.79
C MET A 16 8.45 -7.36 -11.02
N ALA A 17 7.22 -7.64 -11.45
CA ALA A 17 6.76 -9.01 -11.72
C ALA A 17 7.59 -9.67 -12.82
N ALA A 18 7.91 -8.93 -13.89
CA ALA A 18 8.81 -9.39 -14.93
C ALA A 18 10.21 -9.69 -14.38
N ALA A 19 10.75 -8.83 -13.51
CA ALA A 19 12.03 -9.09 -12.85
C ALA A 19 11.99 -10.38 -12.00
N TYR A 20 10.97 -10.54 -11.14
CA TYR A 20 10.76 -11.75 -10.33
C TYR A 20 10.73 -13.03 -11.17
N LEU A 21 9.95 -13.05 -12.26
CA LEU A 21 9.84 -14.22 -13.14
C LEU A 21 11.17 -14.55 -13.83
N ASN A 22 11.94 -13.53 -14.20
CA ASN A 22 13.26 -13.72 -14.81
C ASN A 22 14.30 -14.26 -13.79
N PHE A 23 14.13 -13.98 -12.50
CA PHE A 23 15.05 -14.45 -11.44
C PHE A 23 14.77 -15.88 -10.98
N GLN A 24 13.52 -16.34 -11.06
CA GLN A 24 13.13 -17.70 -10.66
C GLN A 24 13.77 -18.80 -11.52
N GLY A 25 14.49 -18.45 -12.60
CA GLY A 25 15.31 -19.34 -13.40
C GLY A 25 16.75 -19.56 -12.91
N ASN A 26 17.21 -18.84 -11.87
CA ASN A 26 18.54 -19.00 -11.28
C ASN A 26 18.41 -19.45 -9.81
N GLU A 27 18.51 -20.76 -9.57
CA GLU A 27 18.46 -21.34 -8.24
C GLU A 27 19.75 -20.99 -7.44
N GLY A 28 19.67 -19.95 -6.61
CA GLY A 28 20.72 -19.63 -5.64
C GLY A 28 20.57 -18.23 -5.05
N GLU A 29 20.39 -18.15 -3.73
CA GLU A 29 20.34 -16.91 -2.91
C GLU A 29 18.95 -16.22 -2.75
N ASP A 30 17.98 -16.96 -2.23
CA ASP A 30 16.57 -16.56 -2.20
C ASP A 30 16.19 -15.54 -1.08
N ALA A 31 16.82 -15.59 0.11
CA ALA A 31 16.35 -14.82 1.27
C ALA A 31 16.81 -13.35 1.31
N GLY A 32 18.07 -13.07 0.96
CA GLY A 32 18.61 -11.71 0.94
C GLY A 32 18.04 -10.88 -0.20
N MET A 33 17.78 -11.50 -1.35
CA MET A 33 17.23 -10.83 -2.52
C MET A 33 15.76 -10.45 -2.35
N LEU A 34 14.94 -11.32 -1.73
CA LEU A 34 13.55 -11.02 -1.43
C LEU A 34 13.41 -9.83 -0.47
N SER A 35 14.34 -9.69 0.49
CA SER A 35 14.40 -8.50 1.36
C SER A 35 14.77 -7.21 0.62
N ASN A 36 15.70 -7.27 -0.34
CA ASN A 36 16.02 -6.14 -1.22
C ASN A 36 14.85 -5.78 -2.14
N LEU A 37 14.10 -6.79 -2.58
CA LEU A 37 12.93 -6.63 -3.44
C LEU A 37 11.71 -6.09 -2.68
N MET A 38 11.57 -6.43 -1.40
CA MET A 38 10.66 -5.76 -0.47
C MET A 38 11.04 -4.29 -0.23
N GLN A 39 12.33 -3.94 -0.28
CA GLN A 39 12.82 -2.56 -0.21
C GLN A 39 12.72 -1.79 -1.53
N LEU A 40 12.69 -2.48 -2.66
CA LEU A 40 12.59 -1.85 -3.98
C LEU A 40 11.26 -1.10 -4.15
N GLN A 41 11.37 0.16 -4.56
CA GLN A 41 10.32 1.17 -4.67
C GLN A 41 9.33 0.91 -5.84
N GLY A 42 9.15 -0.35 -6.22
CA GLY A 42 8.45 -0.80 -7.44
C GLY A 42 7.18 -1.62 -7.20
N HIS A 43 6.64 -1.64 -5.97
CA HIS A 43 5.36 -2.31 -5.69
C HIS A 43 4.19 -1.40 -6.09
N ALA A 44 3.11 -1.99 -6.62
CA ALA A 44 1.83 -1.31 -6.81
C ALA A 44 1.10 -1.11 -5.47
N MET A 45 1.25 -2.06 -4.55
CA MET A 45 0.72 -1.94 -3.19
C MET A 45 1.65 -2.63 -2.20
N HIS A 46 1.84 -2.00 -1.04
CA HIS A 46 2.47 -2.64 0.10
C HIS A 46 1.64 -2.36 1.36
N GLY A 47 1.07 -3.42 1.92
CA GLY A 47 0.36 -3.41 3.19
C GLY A 47 1.01 -4.33 4.21
N VAL A 48 0.83 -4.04 5.49
CA VAL A 48 1.27 -4.87 6.62
C VAL A 48 0.07 -5.11 7.52
N PHE A 49 -0.18 -6.36 7.89
CA PHE A 49 -1.23 -6.72 8.84
C PHE A 49 -0.63 -7.40 10.06
N HIS A 50 -0.92 -6.87 11.24
CA HIS A 50 -0.46 -7.41 12.50
C HIS A 50 -1.49 -8.39 13.07
N SER A 51 -1.02 -9.45 13.71
CA SER A 51 -1.91 -10.45 14.33
C SER A 51 -2.78 -9.90 15.48
N ASN A 52 -2.47 -8.69 15.98
CA ASN A 52 -3.32 -7.99 16.94
C ASN A 52 -4.49 -7.22 16.29
N GLY A 53 -4.68 -7.36 14.97
CA GLY A 53 -5.77 -6.77 14.19
C GLY A 53 -5.48 -5.38 13.62
N PHE A 54 -4.22 -4.94 13.56
CA PHE A 54 -3.85 -3.63 13.01
C PHE A 54 -3.34 -3.77 11.57
N GLY A 55 -3.98 -3.07 10.64
CA GLY A 55 -3.52 -2.94 9.26
C GLY A 55 -2.74 -1.64 9.04
N HIS A 56 -1.70 -1.67 8.24
CA HIS A 56 -0.96 -0.49 7.79
C HIS A 56 -0.82 -0.54 6.28
N LEU A 57 -1.37 0.46 5.59
CA LEU A 57 -1.13 0.64 4.18
C LEU A 57 0.08 1.55 4.00
N LEU A 58 1.17 0.99 3.48
CA LEU A 58 2.46 1.68 3.37
C LEU A 58 2.65 2.38 2.03
N CYS A 59 2.07 1.83 0.96
CA CYS A 59 2.25 2.36 -0.37
C CYS A 59 1.06 2.04 -1.28
N VAL A 60 0.62 3.02 -2.08
CA VAL A 60 -0.34 2.86 -3.17
C VAL A 60 0.19 3.51 -4.44
N ASN A 61 0.45 2.65 -5.41
CA ASN A 61 1.15 2.95 -6.64
C ASN A 61 0.30 2.44 -7.82
N GLY A 62 -0.65 3.27 -8.25
CA GLY A 62 -1.48 2.96 -9.42
C GLY A 62 -0.76 3.04 -10.77
N VAL A 63 -1.50 3.33 -11.82
CA VAL A 63 -1.01 3.37 -13.23
C VAL A 63 0.21 4.25 -13.46
N GLU A 64 0.33 5.37 -12.73
CA GLU A 64 1.48 6.29 -12.83
C GLU A 64 2.84 5.64 -12.52
N THR A 65 2.82 4.47 -11.87
CA THR A 65 3.99 3.67 -11.49
C THR A 65 4.07 2.34 -12.25
N GLY A 66 3.33 2.19 -13.36
CA GLY A 66 3.38 1.02 -14.23
C GLY A 66 2.55 -0.18 -13.73
N SER A 67 1.55 0.06 -12.89
CA SER A 67 0.54 -0.95 -12.53
C SER A 67 -0.62 -0.92 -13.52
N ASP A 68 -1.17 -2.09 -13.87
CA ASP A 68 -2.43 -2.16 -14.64
C ASP A 68 -3.66 -1.83 -13.76
N LEU A 69 -3.46 -1.66 -12.44
CA LEU A 69 -4.51 -1.31 -11.49
C LEU A 69 -4.51 0.18 -11.16
N THR A 70 -5.71 0.74 -11.13
CA THR A 70 -5.91 2.10 -10.62
C THR A 70 -5.70 2.14 -9.11
N GLY A 71 -5.39 3.33 -8.58
CA GLY A 71 -5.30 3.52 -7.12
C GLY A 71 -6.59 3.13 -6.41
N HIS A 72 -7.76 3.37 -7.02
CA HIS A 72 -9.06 3.01 -6.45
C HIS A 72 -9.23 1.49 -6.34
N GLN A 73 -8.89 0.73 -7.39
CA GLN A 73 -8.95 -0.75 -7.34
C GLN A 73 -7.99 -1.34 -6.30
N ILE A 74 -6.81 -0.74 -6.15
CA ILE A 74 -5.84 -1.15 -5.12
C ILE A 74 -6.43 -0.89 -3.72
N MET A 75 -7.08 0.25 -3.51
CA MET A 75 -7.74 0.58 -2.25
C MET A 75 -8.91 -0.37 -1.95
N ASP A 76 -9.77 -0.66 -2.94
CA ASP A 76 -10.87 -1.62 -2.78
C ASP A 76 -10.38 -3.03 -2.44
N PHE A 77 -9.24 -3.44 -3.01
CA PHE A 77 -8.61 -4.70 -2.67
C PHE A 77 -8.13 -4.70 -1.21
N TRP A 78 -7.39 -3.67 -0.81
CA TRP A 78 -6.89 -3.54 0.56
C TRP A 78 -8.02 -3.45 1.59
N ASP A 79 -9.10 -2.73 1.28
CA ASP A 79 -10.23 -2.56 2.18
C ASP A 79 -11.03 -3.85 2.41
N ARG A 80 -11.26 -4.61 1.33
CA ARG A 80 -11.86 -5.95 1.44
C ARG A 80 -10.97 -6.93 2.20
N LEU A 81 -9.64 -6.83 2.02
CA LEU A 81 -8.69 -7.65 2.77
C LEU A 81 -8.74 -7.32 4.27
N CYS A 82 -8.73 -6.04 4.62
CA CYS A 82 -8.85 -5.59 6.01
C CYS A 82 -10.18 -6.02 6.63
N SER A 83 -11.28 -5.88 5.88
CA SER A 83 -12.62 -6.31 6.32
C SER A 83 -12.69 -7.83 6.52
N GLY A 84 -12.19 -8.62 5.57
CA GLY A 84 -12.17 -10.08 5.65
C GLY A 84 -11.31 -10.61 6.79
N LEU A 85 -10.20 -9.93 7.11
CA LEU A 85 -9.35 -10.24 8.26
C LEU A 85 -9.81 -9.59 9.57
N GLN A 86 -10.94 -8.88 9.57
CA GLN A 86 -11.51 -8.19 10.73
C GLN A 86 -10.52 -7.22 11.39
N ALA A 87 -9.93 -6.33 10.58
CA ALA A 87 -9.05 -5.28 11.05
C ALA A 87 -9.76 -4.42 12.12
N ARG A 88 -9.14 -4.29 13.28
CA ARG A 88 -9.60 -3.41 14.36
C ARG A 88 -9.32 -1.95 14.06
N LYS A 89 -8.21 -1.68 13.38
CA LYS A 89 -7.80 -0.35 12.95
C LYS A 89 -6.87 -0.46 11.76
N VAL A 90 -7.03 0.45 10.81
CA VAL A 90 -6.11 0.63 9.68
C VAL A 90 -5.44 1.99 9.79
N SER A 91 -4.13 2.04 9.59
CA SER A 91 -3.41 3.31 9.42
C SER A 91 -2.83 3.41 8.03
N LEU A 92 -2.57 4.65 7.63
CA LEU A 92 -2.00 4.99 6.33
C LEU A 92 -0.63 5.62 6.51
N TYR A 93 0.27 5.30 5.60
CA TYR A 93 1.53 6.01 5.41
C TYR A 93 1.53 6.58 3.99
N ASP A 94 1.10 7.83 3.85
CA ASP A 94 1.05 8.51 2.56
C ASP A 94 2.35 9.28 2.30
N ILE A 95 3.21 8.70 1.48
CA ILE A 95 4.43 9.35 0.94
C ILE A 95 4.26 9.81 -0.50
N SER A 96 3.07 9.65 -1.08
CA SER A 96 2.83 9.97 -2.48
C SER A 96 2.88 11.49 -2.67
N ARG A 97 3.66 11.94 -3.65
CA ARG A 97 3.64 13.34 -4.13
C ARG A 97 2.70 13.55 -5.32
N LYS A 98 1.88 12.55 -5.64
CA LYS A 98 0.99 12.55 -6.81
C LYS A 98 0.00 13.71 -6.74
N LYS A 99 -0.21 14.36 -7.89
CA LYS A 99 -1.14 15.48 -8.08
C LYS A 99 -0.87 16.71 -7.19
N GLY A 100 0.28 16.76 -6.50
CA GLY A 100 0.61 17.89 -5.63
C GLY A 100 -0.26 17.99 -4.38
N MET A 101 0.05 18.98 -3.56
CA MET A 101 -0.60 19.25 -2.29
C MET A 101 -1.94 19.98 -2.49
N GLU A 102 -1.97 20.88 -3.47
CA GLU A 102 -3.06 21.75 -3.81
C GLU A 102 -4.29 20.97 -4.27
N LEU A 103 -4.12 19.94 -5.11
CA LEU A 103 -5.25 19.11 -5.56
C LEU A 103 -5.81 18.23 -4.43
N ARG A 104 -4.96 17.79 -3.49
CA ARG A 104 -5.43 17.05 -2.31
C ARG A 104 -6.26 17.93 -1.38
N LEU A 105 -5.82 19.17 -1.14
CA LEU A 105 -6.61 20.15 -0.40
C LEU A 105 -7.92 20.48 -1.10
N LEU A 106 -7.89 20.70 -2.41
CA LEU A 106 -9.10 20.96 -3.21
C LEU A 106 -10.11 19.79 -3.10
N HIS A 107 -9.62 18.54 -3.11
CA HIS A 107 -10.48 17.37 -2.88
C HIS A 107 -11.15 17.41 -1.50
N VAL A 108 -10.40 17.75 -0.45
CA VAL A 108 -10.97 17.86 0.90
C VAL A 108 -12.01 18.96 0.98
N VAL A 109 -11.80 20.11 0.32
CA VAL A 109 -12.80 21.19 0.25
C VAL A 109 -14.06 20.73 -0.51
N ALA A 110 -13.89 20.02 -1.64
CA ALA A 110 -15.00 19.59 -2.47
C ALA A 110 -15.83 18.46 -1.83
N TYR A 111 -15.18 17.52 -1.13
CA TYR A 111 -15.81 16.29 -0.65
C TYR A 111 -15.87 16.18 0.88
N SER A 112 -15.36 17.17 1.60
CA SER A 112 -15.24 17.18 3.07
C SER A 112 -14.45 16.00 3.65
N GLN A 113 -13.63 15.35 2.83
CA GLN A 113 -12.79 14.22 3.23
C GLN A 113 -11.56 14.08 2.32
N SER A 114 -10.51 13.47 2.87
CA SER A 114 -9.35 13.04 2.08
C SER A 114 -9.75 11.94 1.09
N TRP A 115 -8.92 11.71 0.07
CA TRP A 115 -9.16 10.63 -0.90
C TRP A 115 -9.27 9.26 -0.22
N PHE A 116 -8.42 8.98 0.77
CA PHE A 116 -8.49 7.74 1.55
C PHE A 116 -9.71 7.68 2.49
N GLY A 117 -10.25 8.84 2.87
CA GLY A 117 -11.47 8.95 3.67
C GLY A 117 -12.69 8.30 3.01
N HIS A 118 -12.67 8.12 1.69
CA HIS A 118 -13.69 7.35 0.96
C HIS A 118 -13.86 5.91 1.47
N TRP A 119 -12.79 5.29 1.99
CA TRP A 119 -12.82 3.96 2.63
C TRP A 119 -12.89 4.04 4.17
N GLY A 120 -13.25 5.21 4.72
CA GLY A 120 -13.31 5.44 6.16
C GLY A 120 -11.95 5.54 6.86
N TYR A 121 -10.84 5.54 6.11
CA TYR A 121 -9.51 5.65 6.69
C TYR A 121 -9.16 7.07 7.09
N LYS A 122 -8.54 7.17 8.27
CA LYS A 122 -8.14 8.44 8.87
C LYS A 122 -6.64 8.43 9.12
N PHE A 123 -6.02 9.58 8.95
CA PHE A 123 -4.62 9.77 9.30
C PHE A 123 -4.45 9.82 10.82
N GLY A 124 -3.49 9.07 11.35
CA GLY A 124 -3.28 8.94 12.80
C GLY A 124 -2.63 10.16 13.45
N ARG A 125 -1.86 10.95 12.69
CA ARG A 125 -1.29 12.25 13.04
C ARG A 125 -1.03 13.02 11.75
N GLY A 126 -1.35 14.32 11.76
CA GLY A 126 -1.02 15.31 10.73
C GLY A 126 -1.02 14.78 9.30
N SER A 127 -2.10 15.01 8.58
CA SER A 127 -2.12 14.89 7.13
C SER A 127 -2.63 16.16 6.52
N PHE A 128 -2.16 16.40 5.32
CA PHE A 128 -2.64 17.45 4.46
C PHE A 128 -3.94 17.03 3.75
N GLY A 129 -4.97 16.76 4.57
CA GLY A 129 -6.29 16.29 4.16
C GLY A 129 -6.91 15.32 5.16
#